data_AF-D1AM54-F1
#
_entry.id   AF-D1AM54-F1
#
_cell.length_a   1.000
_cell.length_b   1.000
_cell.length_c   1.000
_cell.angle_alpha   90.00
_cell.angle_beta   90.00
_cell.angle_gamma   90.00
#
_symmetry.space_group_name_H-M   'P 1'
#
loop_
_entity.id
_entity.type
_entity.pdbx_description
1 polymer ?
#
loop_
_entity_poly.entity_id
_entity_poly.type
_entity_poly.pdbx_seq_one_letter_code
_entity_poly.pdbx_strand_id
1 'polypeptide(L)'
;MDPWSRNPKSLLDLLTLEEAKAGGGEKIMSNLGDLRFEGLEKWEVVFKSLDGQKSVVHYVKNPNTGEVMDFKFKSHSESLRMRNNVD
;
A
#
# COMPACT_ATOMS: atom_id res chain seq x y z
N MET A 1 -8.24 15.22 -9.68
CA MET A 1 -7.93 13.78 -9.89
C MET A 1 -7.19 13.29 -8.67
N ASP A 2 -7.57 12.12 -8.13
CA ASP A 2 -6.81 11.46 -7.06
C ASP A 2 -5.47 11.00 -7.66
N PRO A 3 -4.31 11.52 -7.21
CA PRO A 3 -3.01 11.13 -7.78
C PRO A 3 -2.61 9.70 -7.41
N TRP A 4 -3.47 8.98 -6.67
CA TRP A 4 -3.17 7.68 -6.11
C TRP A 4 -4.07 6.59 -6.71
N SER A 5 -3.42 5.53 -7.22
CA SER A 5 -4.10 4.38 -7.80
C SER A 5 -4.58 3.40 -6.72
N ARG A 6 -5.69 2.73 -7.00
CA ARG A 6 -6.23 1.61 -6.21
C ARG A 6 -6.19 0.28 -6.95
N ASN A 7 -5.87 0.29 -8.24
CA ASN A 7 -5.85 -0.91 -9.07
C ASN A 7 -4.41 -1.43 -9.18
N PRO A 8 -4.18 -2.74 -8.99
CA PRO A 8 -2.86 -3.34 -9.19
C PRO A 8 -2.46 -3.27 -10.67
N LYS A 9 -1.15 -3.17 -10.93
CA LYS A 9 -0.58 -3.12 -12.29
C LYS A 9 0.35 -4.29 -12.60
N SER A 10 0.63 -5.14 -11.61
CA SER A 10 1.54 -6.28 -11.70
C SER A 10 1.10 -7.42 -10.78
N LEU A 11 1.77 -8.57 -10.89
CA LEU A 11 1.59 -9.67 -9.93
C LEU A 11 2.04 -9.27 -8.52
N LEU A 12 3.15 -8.55 -8.37
CA LEU A 12 3.64 -8.11 -7.07
C LEU A 12 2.66 -7.12 -6.40
N ASP A 13 2.03 -6.24 -7.18
CA ASP A 13 0.97 -5.36 -6.72
C ASP A 13 -0.27 -6.14 -6.26
N LEU A 14 -0.67 -7.17 -7.02
CA LEU A 14 -1.80 -8.03 -6.67
C LEU A 14 -1.54 -8.73 -5.33
N LEU A 15 -0.37 -9.36 -5.18
CA LEU A 15 0.03 -10.04 -3.94
C LEU A 15 0.08 -9.06 -2.76
N THR A 16 0.64 -7.87 -2.96
CA THR A 16 0.72 -6.84 -1.91
C THR A 16 -0.66 -6.36 -1.49
N LEU A 17 -1.58 -6.20 -2.44
CA LEU A 17 -2.97 -5.80 -2.18
C LEU A 17 -3.77 -6.92 -1.48
N GLU A 18 -3.56 -8.17 -1.85
CA GLU A 18 -4.21 -9.32 -1.21
C GLU A 18 -3.77 -9.47 0.25
N GLU A 19 -2.47 -9.34 0.53
CA GLU A 19 -1.95 -9.35 1.91
C GLU A 19 -2.53 -8.19 2.74
N ALA A 20 -2.66 -7.00 2.15
CA ALA A 20 -3.30 -5.87 2.83
C ALA A 20 -4.78 -6.15 3.13
N LYS A 21 -5.51 -6.76 2.18
CA LYS A 21 -6.91 -7.17 2.38
C LYS A 21 -7.07 -8.28 3.42
N ALA A 22 -6.04 -9.10 3.63
CA ALA A 22 -5.96 -10.06 4.73
C ALA A 22 -5.62 -9.41 6.08
N GLY A 23 -5.27 -8.11 6.09
CA GLY A 23 -4.98 -7.33 7.29
C GLY A 23 -3.57 -7.52 7.85
N GLY A 24 -2.63 -7.98 7.02
CA GLY A 24 -1.22 -8.17 7.33
C GLY A 24 -0.38 -6.89 7.22
N GLY A 25 0.94 -7.04 7.32
CA GLY A 25 1.88 -5.92 7.33
C GLY A 25 2.07 -5.29 8.71
N GLU A 26 2.42 -4.00 8.73
CA GLU A 26 2.84 -3.30 9.94
C GLU A 26 2.04 -2.02 10.18
N LYS A 27 1.74 -1.74 11.44
CA LYS A 27 1.15 -0.45 11.84
C LYS A 27 2.19 0.66 11.72
N ILE A 28 1.85 1.69 10.97
CA ILE A 28 2.70 2.87 10.79
C ILE A 28 2.17 4.11 11.51
N MET A 29 0.89 4.11 11.93
CA MET A 29 0.28 5.24 12.64
C MET A 29 -0.97 4.81 13.43
N SER A 30 -1.18 5.37 14.62
CA SER A 30 -2.37 5.12 15.45
C SER A 30 -3.40 6.26 15.45
N ASN A 31 -3.09 7.41 14.85
CA ASN A 31 -4.01 8.53 14.71
C ASN A 31 -3.82 9.19 13.35
N LEU A 32 -4.83 9.11 12.48
CA LEU A 32 -4.77 9.62 11.12
C LEU A 32 -5.03 11.13 11.01
N GLY A 33 -5.49 11.78 12.08
CA GLY A 33 -5.83 13.21 12.08
C GLY A 33 -7.07 13.57 11.25
N ASP A 34 -7.85 12.58 10.82
CA ASP A 34 -9.11 12.73 10.10
C ASP A 34 -10.24 12.14 10.94
N LEU A 35 -11.25 12.95 11.25
CA LEU A 35 -12.41 12.54 12.07
C LEU A 35 -13.13 11.32 11.50
N ARG A 36 -13.08 11.09 10.18
CA ARG A 36 -13.70 9.91 9.55
C ARG A 36 -13.02 8.59 9.94
N PHE A 37 -11.77 8.67 10.38
CA PHE A 37 -10.95 7.52 10.77
C PHE A 37 -10.50 7.61 12.22
N GLU A 38 -11.25 8.33 13.07
CA GLU A 38 -10.95 8.44 14.49
C GLU A 38 -10.93 7.05 15.16
N GLY A 39 -9.89 6.79 15.95
CA GLY A 39 -9.67 5.50 16.59
C GLY A 39 -9.22 4.37 15.67
N LEU A 40 -9.03 4.64 14.37
CA LEU A 40 -8.48 3.67 13.42
C LEU A 40 -6.97 3.82 13.24
N GLU A 41 -6.35 2.77 12.74
CA GLU A 41 -4.91 2.69 12.56
C GLU A 41 -4.54 2.68 11.09
N LYS A 42 -3.40 3.28 10.75
CA LYS A 42 -2.83 3.20 9.40
C LYS A 42 -1.79 2.10 9.35
N TRP A 43 -1.90 1.26 8.34
CA TRP A 43 -1.05 0.09 8.13
C TRP A 43 -0.39 0.11 6.75
N GLU A 44 0.78 -0.53 6.65
CA GLU A 44 1.57 -0.65 5.44
C GLU A 44 1.92 -2.12 5.18
N VAL A 45 1.71 -2.57 3.93
CA VAL A 45 2.27 -3.81 3.40
C VAL A 45 3.31 -3.47 2.35
N VAL A 46 4.47 -4.10 2.45
CA VAL A 46 5.58 -3.93 1.50
C VAL A 46 6.06 -5.29 1.03
N PHE A 47 5.96 -5.56 -0.27
CA PHE A 47 6.68 -6.68 -0.88
C PHE A 47 7.80 -6.17 -1.79
N LYS A 48 8.94 -6.86 -1.72
CA LYS A 48 10.12 -6.63 -2.55
C LYS A 48 10.50 -7.93 -3.24
N SER A 49 10.76 -7.87 -4.53
CA SER A 49 11.33 -8.98 -5.29
C SER A 49 12.86 -8.96 -5.22
N LEU A 50 13.48 -10.09 -5.58
CA LEU A 50 14.94 -10.24 -5.56
C LEU A 50 15.66 -9.32 -6.54
N ASP A 51 15.02 -8.96 -7.65
CA ASP A 51 15.51 -8.01 -8.66
C ASP A 51 15.28 -6.54 -8.27
N GLY A 52 14.81 -6.28 -7.03
CA GLY A 52 14.73 -4.94 -6.47
C GLY A 52 13.43 -4.17 -6.79
N GLN A 53 12.45 -4.81 -7.44
CA GLN A 53 11.12 -4.19 -7.57
C GLN A 53 10.43 -4.16 -6.21
N LYS A 54 9.59 -3.14 -6.00
CA LYS A 54 8.91 -2.88 -4.73
C LYS A 54 7.47 -2.45 -4.99
N SER A 55 6.53 -3.07 -4.28
CA SER A 55 5.15 -2.61 -4.20
C SER A 55 4.79 -2.26 -2.75
N VAL A 56 3.99 -1.21 -2.57
CA VAL A 56 3.57 -0.72 -1.25
C VAL A 56 2.10 -0.36 -1.27
N VAL A 57 1.34 -0.98 -0.37
CA VAL A 57 -0.07 -0.64 -0.12
C VAL A 57 -0.20 -0.06 1.28
N HIS A 58 -0.88 1.08 1.37
CA HIS A 58 -1.39 1.63 2.63
C HIS A 58 -2.88 1.27 2.76
N TYR A 59 -3.32 0.99 3.97
CA TYR A 59 -4.72 0.78 4.29
C TYR A 59 -5.02 1.23 5.72
N VAL A 60 -6.31 1.32 6.04
CA VAL A 60 -6.83 1.64 7.38
C VAL A 60 -7.39 0.39 8.02
N LYS A 61 -7.07 0.16 9.30
CA LYS A 61 -7.54 -0.97 10.09
C LYS A 61 -8.30 -0.48 11.32
N ASN A 62 -9.46 -1.07 11.57
CA ASN A 62 -10.13 -0.94 12.86
C ASN A 62 -9.51 -1.93 13.85
N PRO A 63 -8.81 -1.48 14.90
CA PRO A 63 -8.14 -2.38 15.82
C PRO A 63 -9.12 -3.19 16.69
N ASN A 64 -10.36 -2.74 16.84
CA ASN A 64 -11.37 -3.41 17.67
C ASN A 64 -12.10 -4.53 16.92
N THR A 65 -12.30 -4.38 15.60
CA THR A 65 -13.06 -5.34 14.79
C THR A 65 -12.20 -6.15 13.83
N GLY A 66 -10.98 -5.70 13.55
CA GLY A 66 -10.11 -6.26 12.52
C GLY A 66 -10.49 -5.87 11.09
N GLU A 67 -11.55 -5.07 10.90
CA GLU A 67 -11.99 -4.60 9.59
C GLU A 67 -10.91 -3.74 8.92
N VAL A 68 -10.76 -3.91 7.60
CA VAL A 68 -9.75 -3.23 6.78
C VAL A 68 -10.38 -2.50 5.60
N MET A 69 -9.90 -1.28 5.31
CA MET A 69 -10.49 -0.38 4.31
C MET A 69 -9.48 0.62 3.75
N ASP A 70 -9.94 1.45 2.79
CA ASP A 70 -9.16 2.52 2.14
C ASP A 70 -7.78 2.07 1.61
N PHE A 71 -7.79 0.98 0.85
CA PHE A 71 -6.59 0.45 0.21
C PHE A 71 -6.09 1.39 -0.88
N LYS A 72 -4.79 1.69 -0.83
CA LYS A 72 -4.17 2.64 -1.75
C LYS A 72 -2.71 2.32 -1.99
N PHE A 73 -2.33 2.27 -3.26
CA PHE A 73 -0.94 2.10 -3.63
C PHE A 73 -0.16 3.37 -3.33
N LYS A 74 0.86 3.24 -2.47
CA LYS A 74 1.87 4.27 -2.25
C LYS A 74 2.99 4.18 -3.29
N SER A 75 3.28 2.96 -3.75
CA SER A 75 4.20 2.65 -4.83
C SER A 75 3.71 1.41 -5.56
N HIS A 76 3.73 1.44 -6.89
CA HIS A 76 3.59 0.23 -7.70
C HIS A 76 4.95 -0.38 -7.97
N SER A 77 5.00 -1.69 -8.16
CA SER A 77 6.14 -2.30 -8.84
C SER A 77 6.05 -1.96 -10.33
N GLU A 78 6.49 -0.77 -10.74
CA GLU A 78 6.68 -0.51 -12.16
C GLU A 78 8.08 -0.90 -12.59
N SER A 79 8.12 -1.69 -13.69
CA SER A 79 9.25 -1.87 -14.60
C SER A 79 9.99 -0.56 -14.75
N LEU A 80 11.33 -0.61 -14.63
CA LEU A 80 12.29 0.43 -14.99
C LEU A 80 11.63 1.67 -15.61
N ARG A 81 11.47 2.77 -14.85
CA ARG A 81 11.56 4.08 -15.50
C ARG A 81 12.95 4.09 -16.11
N MET A 82 13.05 3.86 -17.41
CA MET A 82 14.31 4.03 -18.13
C MET A 82 14.81 5.42 -17.76
N ARG A 83 15.86 5.46 -16.93
CA ARG A 83 16.69 6.64 -16.86
C ARG A 83 17.29 6.75 -18.25
N ASN A 84 16.75 7.64 -19.07
CA ASN A 84 17.43 8.10 -20.26
C ASN A 84 18.68 8.85 -19.78
N ASN A 85 19.73 8.09 -19.47
CA ASN A 85 21.07 8.62 -19.49
C ASN A 85 21.44 8.62 -20.97
N VAL A 86 21.22 9.76 -21.61
CA VAL A 86 21.84 10.06 -22.89
C VAL A 86 23.29 10.39 -22.55
N ASP A 87 24.21 9.50 -22.91
CA ASP A 87 25.65 9.79 -22.96
C ASP A 87 25.96 10.79 -24.08
#